data_AF-A0A933GS05-F1
#
_entry.id   AF-A0A933GS05-F1
#
_cell.length_a   1.000
_cell.length_b   1.000
_cell.length_c   1.000
_cell.angle_alpha   90.00
_cell.angle_beta   90.00
_cell.angle_gamma   90.00
#
_symmetry.space_group_name_H-M   'P 1'
#
loop_
_entity.id
_entity.type
_entity.pdbx_description
1 polymer ?
#
loop_
_entity_poly.entity_id
_entity_poly.type
_entity_poly.pdbx_seq_one_letter_code
_entity_poly.pdbx_strand_id
1 'polypeptide(L)'
;MRHDRAATYAHRVIASLNREQVDFLDKLGKDAQFSSGLKLSRTQILAAMVNAMKRLHLTGEGITNAEQFEQRIVDAMMHHWK
;
A
#
# COMPACT_ATOMS: atom_id res chain seq x y z
N MET A 1 -7.46 36.52 -8.57
CA MET A 1 -7.48 35.08 -8.90
C MET A 1 -6.90 34.32 -7.72
N ARG A 2 -7.72 33.74 -6.84
CA ARG A 2 -7.25 32.90 -5.73
C ARG A 2 -7.11 31.47 -6.26
N HIS A 3 -5.89 30.93 -6.23
CA HIS A 3 -5.68 29.49 -6.39
C HIS A 3 -6.08 28.83 -5.08
N ASP A 4 -7.34 28.40 -4.97
CA ASP A 4 -7.73 27.40 -3.98
C ASP A 4 -7.09 26.07 -4.37
N ARG A 5 -5.85 25.87 -3.91
CA ARG A 5 -5.28 24.52 -3.80
C ARG A 5 -6.12 23.81 -2.76
N ALA A 6 -7.10 23.03 -3.18
CA ALA A 6 -7.77 22.07 -2.32
C ALA A 6 -6.67 21.26 -1.63
N ALA A 7 -6.41 21.55 -0.36
CA ALA A 7 -5.52 20.75 0.45
C ALA A 7 -6.15 19.36 0.48
N THR A 8 -5.55 18.40 -0.21
CA THR A 8 -5.96 16.99 -0.12
C THR A 8 -5.77 16.58 1.34
N TYR A 9 -6.84 16.67 2.14
CA TYR A 9 -6.80 16.33 3.54
C TYR A 9 -6.43 14.85 3.66
N ALA A 10 -5.27 14.58 4.24
CA ALA A 10 -4.87 13.22 4.57
C ALA A 10 -5.86 12.68 5.62
N HIS A 11 -6.65 11.69 5.23
CA HIS A 11 -7.57 11.02 6.16
C HIS A 11 -6.77 9.99 6.96
N ARG A 12 -6.90 10.05 8.29
CA ARG A 12 -6.25 9.08 9.17
C ARG A 12 -7.00 7.76 9.10
N VAL A 13 -6.34 6.73 8.60
CA VAL A 13 -6.84 5.35 8.63
C VAL A 13 -6.17 4.64 9.81
N ILE A 14 -6.96 3.96 10.64
CA ILE A 14 -6.46 3.08 11.69
C ILE A 14 -6.53 1.66 11.14
N ALA A 15 -5.37 1.02 10.98
CA ALA A 15 -5.27 -0.36 10.55
C ALA A 15 -4.86 -1.22 11.74
N SER A 16 -5.60 -2.32 11.96
CA SER A 16 -5.21 -3.37 12.90
C SER A 16 -4.39 -4.41 12.15
N LEU A 17 -3.11 -4.48 12.48
CA LEU A 17 -2.18 -5.46 11.92
C LEU A 17 -1.65 -6.33 13.06
N ASN A 18 -1.44 -7.61 12.78
CA ASN A 18 -0.78 -8.50 13.71
C ASN A 18 0.73 -8.18 13.79
N ARG A 19 1.42 -8.80 14.74
CA ARG A 19 2.85 -8.54 14.97
C ARG A 19 3.70 -8.87 13.74
N GLU A 20 3.43 -9.97 13.07
CA GLU A 20 4.19 -10.41 11.89
C GLU A 20 4.04 -9.43 10.72
N GLN A 21 2.84 -8.91 10.50
CA GLN A 21 2.56 -7.89 9.51
C GLN A 21 3.28 -6.57 9.82
N VAL A 22 3.31 -6.15 11.09
CA VAL A 22 4.04 -4.94 11.52
C VAL A 22 5.55 -5.13 11.34
N ASP A 23 6.08 -6.29 11.74
CA ASP A 23 7.51 -6.62 11.61
C ASP A 23 7.93 -6.66 10.13
N PHE A 24 7.06 -7.14 9.24
CA PHE A 24 7.27 -7.10 7.80
C PHE A 24 7.36 -5.66 7.26
N LEU A 25 6.44 -4.77 7.66
CA LEU A 25 6.49 -3.35 7.25
C LEU A 25 7.77 -2.66 7.77
N ASP A 26 8.18 -2.97 9.00
CA ASP A 26 9.42 -2.42 9.57
C ASP A 26 10.66 -2.92 8.84
N LYS A 27 10.67 -4.19 8.43
CA LYS A 27 11.75 -4.76 7.62
C LYS A 27 11.86 -4.06 6.28
N LEU A 28 10.74 -3.86 5.55
CA LEU A 28 10.74 -3.09 4.30
C LEU A 28 11.31 -1.68 4.47
N GLY A 29 10.91 -0.99 5.55
CA GLY A 29 11.42 0.35 5.86
C GLY A 29 12.92 0.36 6.13
N LYS A 30 13.41 -0.63 6.89
CA LYS A 30 14.85 -0.82 7.16
C LYS A 30 15.62 -1.17 5.89
N ASP A 31 15.12 -2.07 5.07
CA ASP A 31 15.76 -2.50 3.82
C ASP A 31 15.92 -1.30 2.88
N ALA A 32 14.90 -0.45 2.74
CA ALA A 32 15.01 0.80 1.99
C ALA A 32 16.04 1.76 2.58
N GLN A 33 16.09 1.88 3.91
CA GLN A 33 17.04 2.75 4.61
C GLN A 33 18.49 2.26 4.44
N PHE A 34 18.74 0.95 4.55
CA PHE A 34 20.09 0.39 4.42
C PHE A 34 20.57 0.33 2.97
N SER A 35 19.67 0.09 2.02
CA SER A 35 20.02 -0.01 0.60
C SER A 35 20.19 1.35 -0.09
N SER A 36 19.36 2.34 0.26
CA SER A 36 19.27 3.62 -0.46
C SER A 36 19.38 4.86 0.43
N GLY A 37 19.46 4.70 1.75
CA GLY A 37 19.38 5.80 2.72
C GLY A 37 17.97 6.35 2.92
N LEU A 38 16.98 5.89 2.15
CA LEU A 38 15.60 6.38 2.24
C LEU A 38 14.84 5.72 3.39
N LYS A 39 14.43 6.53 4.37
CA LYS A 39 13.57 6.07 5.47
C LYS A 39 12.11 6.04 5.03
N LEU A 40 11.56 4.85 4.80
CA LEU A 40 10.13 4.64 4.58
C LEU A 40 9.41 4.38 5.89
N SER A 41 8.43 5.23 6.23
CA SER A 41 7.52 4.96 7.35
C SER A 41 6.45 3.94 6.97
N ARG A 42 5.88 3.26 7.96
CA ARG A 42 4.76 2.32 7.79
C ARG A 42 3.61 2.94 6.98
N THR A 43 3.25 4.19 7.27
CA THR A 43 2.19 4.92 6.55
C THR A 43 2.55 5.16 5.09
N GLN A 44 3.81 5.47 4.76
CA GLN A 44 4.26 5.64 3.39
C GLN A 44 4.23 4.31 2.62
N ILE A 45 4.60 3.21 3.27
CA ILE A 45 4.53 1.86 2.68
C ILE A 45 3.06 1.51 2.37
N LEU A 46 2.16 1.69 3.34
CA LEU A 46 0.73 1.45 3.14
C LEU A 46 0.14 2.35 2.04
N ALA A 47 0.51 3.63 2.00
CA ALA A 47 0.08 4.54 0.94
C ALA A 47 0.61 4.11 -0.44
N ALA A 48 1.85 3.62 -0.52
CA ALA A 48 2.42 3.10 -1.75
C ALA A 48 1.68 1.84 -2.22
N MET A 49 1.35 0.92 -1.31
CA MET A 49 0.54 -0.27 -1.61
C MET A 49 -0.84 0.11 -2.15
N VAL A 50 -1.55 1.05 -1.51
CA VAL A 50 -2.86 1.54 -1.99
C VAL A 50 -2.74 2.16 -3.38
N ASN A 51 -1.72 2.98 -3.62
CA ASN A 51 -1.49 3.58 -4.93
C ASN A 51 -1.15 2.53 -6.00
N ALA A 52 -0.41 1.49 -5.66
CA ALA A 52 -0.12 0.37 -6.57
C ALA A 52 -1.41 -0.38 -6.93
N MET A 53 -2.26 -0.71 -5.95
CA MET A 53 -3.55 -1.36 -6.20
C MET A 53 -4.45 -0.52 -7.10
N LYS A 54 -4.48 0.81 -6.91
CA LYS A 54 -5.22 1.73 -7.79
C LYS A 54 -4.69 1.73 -9.22
N ARG A 55 -3.36 1.69 -9.41
CA ARG A 55 -2.73 1.63 -10.74
C ARG A 55 -2.99 0.31 -11.46
N LEU A 56 -3.11 -0.78 -10.70
CA LEU A 56 -3.49 -2.09 -11.21
C LEU A 56 -5.01 -2.21 -11.49
N HIS A 57 -5.78 -1.13 -11.28
CA HIS A 57 -7.23 -1.12 -11.45
C HIS A 57 -7.95 -2.25 -10.70
N LEU A 58 -7.41 -2.66 -9.54
CA LEU A 58 -7.99 -3.72 -8.72
C LEU A 58 -9.35 -3.31 -8.17
N THR A 59 -10.33 -4.19 -8.30
CA THR A 59 -11.69 -3.99 -7.78
C THR A 59 -12.03 -5.01 -6.69
N GLY A 60 -12.91 -4.59 -5.78
CA GLY A 60 -13.53 -5.45 -4.75
C GLY A 60 -14.64 -6.37 -5.28
N GLU A 61 -14.93 -6.32 -6.59
CA GLU A 61 -16.11 -6.97 -7.15
C GLU A 61 -16.00 -8.50 -7.13
N GLY A 62 -17.03 -9.16 -6.62
CA GLY A 62 -17.07 -10.63 -6.52
C GLY A 62 -16.12 -11.24 -5.47
N ILE A 63 -15.53 -10.43 -4.59
CA ILE A 63 -14.71 -10.92 -3.48
C ILE A 63 -15.61 -11.23 -2.29
N THR A 64 -15.51 -12.45 -1.77
CA THR A 64 -16.31 -12.91 -0.63
C THR A 64 -15.51 -13.02 0.66
N ASN A 65 -14.17 -13.01 0.59
CA ASN A 65 -13.29 -13.05 1.75
C ASN A 65 -11.95 -12.35 1.50
N ALA A 66 -11.18 -12.10 2.57
CA ALA A 66 -9.91 -11.37 2.49
C ALA A 66 -8.83 -12.13 1.70
N GLU A 67 -8.79 -13.45 1.81
CA GLU A 67 -7.80 -14.32 1.12
C GLU A 67 -7.96 -14.25 -0.41
N GLN A 68 -9.20 -14.22 -0.91
CA GLN A 68 -9.49 -14.02 -2.33
C GLN A 68 -8.99 -12.67 -2.83
N PHE A 69 -9.11 -11.62 -1.99
CA PHE A 69 -8.58 -10.32 -2.36
C PHE A 69 -7.05 -10.31 -2.41
N GLU A 70 -6.41 -10.95 -1.43
CA GLU A 70 -4.96 -11.13 -1.40
C GLU A 70 -4.47 -11.86 -2.66
N GLN A 71 -5.09 -12.98 -3.01
CA GLN A 71 -4.74 -13.73 -4.22
C GLN A 71 -4.91 -12.89 -5.49
N ARG A 72 -5.99 -12.09 -5.58
CA ARG A 72 -6.21 -11.19 -6.71
C ARG A 72 -5.12 -10.12 -6.84
N ILE A 73 -4.64 -9.57 -5.72
CA ILE A 73 -3.51 -8.62 -5.72
C ILE A 73 -2.25 -9.31 -6.27
N VAL A 74 -1.96 -10.52 -5.80
CA VAL A 74 -0.80 -11.31 -6.26
C VAL A 74 -0.89 -11.60 -7.76
N ASP A 75 -2.04 -12.08 -8.22
CA ASP A 75 -2.26 -12.40 -9.64
C ASP A 75 -2.07 -11.17 -10.53
N ALA A 76 -2.60 -10.01 -10.12
CA ALA A 76 -2.44 -8.77 -10.86
C ALA A 76 -0.98 -8.32 -10.94
N MET A 77 -0.19 -8.49 -9.87
CA MET A 77 1.24 -8.16 -9.86
C MET A 77 2.05 -9.10 -10.77
N MET A 78 1.72 -10.39 -10.78
CA MET A 78 2.45 -11.39 -11.57
C MET A 78 2.16 -11.28 -13.09
N HIS A 79 0.93 -10.95 -13.47
CA HIS A 79 0.56 -10.81 -14.89
C HIS A 79 1.08 -9.52 -15.51
N HIS A 80 1.34 -8.47 -14.73
CA HIS A 80 1.86 -7.20 -15.22
C HIS A 80 3.39 -7.17 -15.44
N TRP A 81 4.11 -8.24 -15.08
CA TRP A 81 5.57 -8.39 -15.23
C TRP A 81 5.98 -9.16 -16.51
N LYS A 82 5.03 -9.50 -17.39
CA LYS A 82 5.32 -10.05 -18.73
C LYS A 82 5.29 -8.95 -19.79
#